data_AF-A0A4Z0NNU7-F1
#
_entry.id   AF-A0A4Z0NNU7-F1
#
_cell.length_a   1.000
_cell.length_b   1.000
_cell.length_c   1.000
_cell.angle_alpha   90.00
_cell.angle_beta   90.00
_cell.angle_gamma   90.00
#
_symmetry.space_group_name_H-M   'P 1'
#
loop_
_entity.id
_entity.type
_entity.pdbx_description
1 polymer ?
#
loop_
_entity_poly.entity_id
_entity_poly.type
_entity_poly.pdbx_seq_one_letter_code
_entity_poly.pdbx_strand_id
1 'polypeptide(L)'
;PTGIKGYFLPKIMYGKDRLTQPMLRMKDGSYHKDGEFTPVSWEQAFDVMEEKFKTSLKEKGPEAIGMFGSGQWTIWEGYAAAKLFKAGFRSNNIDPNARHCMASAVVGFMRTFGMDEPMGCYDDIEQADAFVLWGSNMAEMHPILWSRITNRRLSDPNVKVAVLSTFQHRSFELADNGIVFTPQSDLVILNYIANYIIQNNAVNQDFFTKHVNLRKGATDIGYGLRPTHPLEKAAKNPGSDASESMSFDEYKAFVAEYTLDKTAEMTGVPKDQLEQLAQLYADPNKRVISYWTMGFNQHTRGWLVYTSPSPR
;
A
#
# COMPACT_ATOMS: atom_id res chain seq x y z
N PRO A 1 2.41 -20.05 16.92
CA PRO A 1 2.00 -18.94 17.83
C PRO A 1 0.89 -18.10 17.19
N THR A 2 -0.09 -17.62 17.96
CA THR A 2 -1.15 -16.70 17.48
C THR A 2 -1.03 -15.35 18.19
N GLY A 3 -1.40 -14.25 17.53
CA GLY A 3 -1.45 -12.93 18.16
C GLY A 3 -2.68 -12.78 19.07
N ILE A 4 -2.70 -11.74 19.91
CA ILE A 4 -3.80 -11.54 20.90
C ILE A 4 -5.19 -11.48 20.25
N LYS A 5 -5.30 -10.86 19.07
CA LYS A 5 -6.55 -10.80 18.29
C LYS A 5 -7.01 -12.20 17.86
N GLY A 6 -6.08 -13.04 17.41
CA GLY A 6 -6.34 -14.42 17.00
C GLY A 6 -6.79 -15.30 18.17
N TYR A 7 -6.21 -15.10 19.35
CA TYR A 7 -6.61 -15.80 20.57
C TYR A 7 -8.08 -15.55 20.96
N PHE A 8 -8.58 -14.34 20.72
CA PHE A 8 -9.96 -13.94 21.04
C PHE A 8 -10.96 -14.14 19.89
N LEU A 9 -10.60 -14.84 18.82
CA LEU A 9 -11.54 -15.22 17.75
C LEU A 9 -12.83 -15.88 18.27
N PRO A 10 -12.83 -16.74 19.31
CA PRO A 10 -14.07 -17.31 19.85
C PRO A 10 -15.06 -16.29 20.44
N LYS A 11 -14.72 -14.99 20.54
CA LYS A 11 -15.60 -13.95 21.12
C LYS A 11 -16.25 -13.02 20.09
N ILE A 12 -15.66 -12.84 18.91
CA ILE A 12 -16.08 -11.76 17.97
C ILE A 12 -17.50 -11.97 17.44
N MET A 13 -18.02 -13.19 17.53
CA MET A 13 -19.38 -13.51 17.09
C MET A 13 -20.46 -13.35 18.17
N TYR A 14 -20.09 -13.04 19.42
CA TYR A 14 -21.03 -13.09 20.55
C TYR A 14 -21.22 -11.72 21.24
N GLY A 15 -21.00 -10.63 20.50
CA GLY A 15 -21.41 -9.29 20.94
C GLY A 15 -22.91 -9.25 21.25
N LYS A 16 -23.27 -8.62 22.38
CA LYS A 16 -24.66 -8.56 22.88
C LYS A 16 -25.63 -7.87 21.92
N ASP A 17 -25.10 -7.00 21.06
CA ASP A 17 -25.77 -6.10 20.15
C ASP A 17 -25.65 -6.55 18.67
N ARG A 18 -25.38 -7.84 18.43
CA ARG A 18 -25.41 -8.41 17.08
C ARG A 18 -26.74 -8.08 16.40
N LEU A 19 -26.67 -7.51 15.19
CA LEU A 19 -27.86 -7.26 14.38
C LEU A 19 -28.56 -8.58 14.05
N THR A 20 -29.84 -8.68 14.39
CA THR A 20 -30.67 -9.89 14.18
C THR A 20 -31.79 -9.69 13.17
N GLN A 21 -32.11 -8.46 12.81
CA GLN A 21 -33.17 -8.10 11.86
C GLN A 21 -32.72 -6.91 10.99
N PRO A 22 -33.25 -6.79 9.76
CA PRO A 22 -33.13 -5.57 8.98
C PRO A 22 -33.71 -4.38 9.73
N MET A 23 -32.99 -3.25 9.68
CA MET A 23 -33.40 -2.00 10.32
C MET A 23 -33.60 -0.93 9.25
N LEU A 24 -34.81 -0.39 9.14
CA LEU A 24 -35.16 0.65 8.18
C LEU A 24 -35.52 1.94 8.91
N ARG A 25 -35.14 3.11 8.36
CA ARG A 25 -35.59 4.39 8.90
C ARG A 25 -37.04 4.62 8.53
N MET A 26 -37.90 4.67 9.55
CA MET A 26 -39.35 4.75 9.38
C MET A 26 -39.91 5.98 10.08
N LYS A 27 -40.91 6.60 9.46
CA LYS A 27 -41.76 7.65 10.06
C LYS A 27 -43.17 7.47 9.50
N ASP A 28 -44.19 7.53 10.37
CA ASP A 28 -45.61 7.40 9.99
C ASP A 28 -45.91 6.15 9.12
N GLY A 29 -45.26 5.02 9.44
CA GLY A 29 -45.50 3.74 8.78
C GLY A 29 -44.82 3.53 7.42
N SER A 30 -43.98 4.46 6.96
CA SER A 30 -43.25 4.35 5.68
C SER A 30 -41.79 4.77 5.79
N TYR A 31 -40.98 4.42 4.78
CA TYR A 31 -39.58 4.84 4.72
C TYR A 31 -39.47 6.37 4.72
N HIS A 32 -38.65 6.90 5.63
CA HIS A 32 -38.35 8.33 5.68
C HIS A 32 -36.88 8.55 6.06
N LYS A 33 -36.18 9.45 5.37
CA LYS A 33 -34.74 9.67 5.58
C LYS A 33 -34.40 10.11 7.00
N ASP A 34 -35.27 10.95 7.57
CA ASP A 34 -35.16 11.47 8.94
C ASP A 34 -35.96 10.63 9.96
N GLY A 35 -36.34 9.39 9.60
CA GLY A 35 -37.02 8.47 10.49
C GLY A 35 -36.07 7.74 11.45
N GLU A 36 -36.67 7.08 12.45
CA GLU A 36 -35.96 6.25 13.43
C GLU A 36 -35.80 4.81 12.91
N PHE A 37 -34.71 4.15 13.32
CA PHE A 37 -34.48 2.76 12.94
C PHE A 37 -35.52 1.85 13.59
N THR A 38 -36.31 1.21 12.74
CA THR A 38 -37.37 0.29 13.14
C THR A 38 -37.12 -1.07 12.47
N PRO A 39 -37.26 -2.20 13.19
CA PRO A 39 -37.12 -3.53 12.60
C PRO A 39 -38.16 -3.79 11.51
N VAL A 40 -37.75 -4.38 10.39
CA VAL A 40 -38.62 -4.75 9.27
C VAL A 40 -38.30 -6.17 8.79
N SER A 41 -39.19 -6.77 7.97
CA SER A 41 -38.91 -8.06 7.32
C SER A 41 -37.84 -7.90 6.23
N TRP A 42 -37.22 -9.02 5.84
CA TRP A 42 -36.32 -9.04 4.68
C TRP A 42 -37.02 -8.65 3.38
N GLU A 43 -38.28 -9.08 3.19
CA GLU A 43 -39.10 -8.71 2.04
C GLU A 43 -39.27 -7.20 1.95
N GLN A 44 -39.72 -6.54 3.02
CA GLN A 44 -39.88 -5.09 3.05
C GLN A 44 -38.56 -4.34 2.86
N ALA A 45 -37.45 -4.85 3.42
CA ALA A 45 -36.13 -4.27 3.20
C ALA A 45 -35.73 -4.32 1.72
N PHE A 46 -35.96 -5.45 1.05
CA PHE A 46 -35.67 -5.59 -0.37
C PHE A 46 -36.64 -4.82 -1.27
N ASP A 47 -37.93 -4.72 -0.94
CA ASP A 47 -38.91 -3.91 -1.68
C ASP A 47 -38.47 -2.45 -1.78
N VAL A 48 -38.03 -1.88 -0.65
CA VAL A 48 -37.53 -0.50 -0.61
C VAL A 48 -36.21 -0.38 -1.37
N MET A 49 -35.29 -1.34 -1.25
CA MET A 49 -34.05 -1.34 -2.04
C MET A 49 -34.33 -1.41 -3.54
N GLU A 50 -35.24 -2.28 -3.97
CA GLU A 50 -35.66 -2.43 -5.36
C GLU A 50 -36.25 -1.13 -5.91
N GLU A 51 -37.19 -0.51 -5.19
CA GLU A 51 -37.80 0.77 -5.58
C GLU A 51 -36.73 1.86 -5.75
N LYS A 52 -35.80 2.00 -4.79
CA LYS A 52 -34.75 3.04 -4.83
C LYS A 52 -33.72 2.79 -5.93
N PHE A 53 -33.30 1.54 -6.15
CA PHE A 53 -32.39 1.19 -7.25
C PHE A 53 -33.06 1.41 -8.61
N LYS A 54 -34.28 0.90 -8.82
CA LYS A 54 -35.02 1.08 -10.08
C LYS A 54 -35.27 2.56 -10.39
N THR A 55 -35.64 3.35 -9.38
CA THR A 55 -35.85 4.80 -9.53
C THR A 55 -34.54 5.50 -9.94
N SER A 56 -33.44 5.23 -9.23
CA SER A 56 -32.14 5.84 -9.54
C SER A 56 -31.63 5.45 -10.93
N LEU A 57 -31.79 4.18 -11.31
CA LEU A 57 -31.44 3.67 -12.64
C LEU A 57 -32.30 4.32 -13.74
N LYS A 58 -33.62 4.48 -13.51
CA LYS A 58 -34.53 5.11 -14.47
C LYS A 58 -34.23 6.59 -14.66
N GLU A 59 -33.96 7.31 -13.58
CA GLU A 59 -33.79 8.77 -13.62
C GLU A 59 -32.39 9.21 -14.02
N LYS A 60 -31.35 8.48 -13.58
CA LYS A 60 -29.95 8.92 -13.67
C LYS A 60 -29.01 7.86 -14.25
N GLY A 61 -29.50 6.65 -14.53
CA GLY A 61 -28.71 5.57 -15.10
C GLY A 61 -27.75 4.88 -14.12
N PRO A 62 -26.88 3.97 -14.63
CA PRO A 62 -25.99 3.15 -13.81
C PRO A 62 -24.94 3.91 -12.98
N GLU A 63 -24.59 5.13 -13.36
CA GLU A 63 -23.59 5.95 -12.67
C GLU A 63 -24.11 6.56 -11.35
N ALA A 64 -25.42 6.50 -11.09
CA ALA A 64 -26.03 7.04 -9.88
C ALA A 64 -26.21 6.02 -8.74
N ILE A 65 -25.88 4.75 -8.98
CA ILE A 65 -25.86 3.71 -7.96
C ILE A 65 -24.42 3.32 -7.63
N GLY A 66 -24.20 2.68 -6.49
CA GLY A 66 -22.86 2.22 -6.12
C GLY A 66 -22.85 1.19 -4.99
N MET A 67 -21.71 0.53 -4.85
CA MET A 67 -21.42 -0.42 -3.78
C MET A 67 -20.01 -0.17 -3.23
N PHE A 68 -19.90 -0.11 -1.90
CA PHE A 68 -18.62 -0.06 -1.23
C PHE A 68 -18.31 -1.44 -0.64
N GLY A 69 -17.38 -2.15 -1.26
CA GLY A 69 -17.04 -3.53 -0.93
C GLY A 69 -16.00 -3.67 0.18
N SER A 70 -15.52 -4.90 0.39
CA SER A 70 -14.55 -5.18 1.44
C SER A 70 -13.53 -6.24 1.04
N GLY A 71 -12.26 -6.03 1.40
CA GLY A 71 -11.23 -7.08 1.36
C GLY A 71 -11.41 -8.16 2.44
N GLN A 72 -12.41 -8.03 3.31
CA GLN A 72 -12.82 -9.06 4.28
C GLN A 72 -13.93 -9.96 3.75
N TRP A 73 -14.40 -9.74 2.52
CA TRP A 73 -15.30 -10.68 1.86
C TRP A 73 -14.61 -12.02 1.62
N THR A 74 -15.42 -13.07 1.58
CA THR A 74 -15.03 -14.29 0.91
C THR A 74 -14.84 -14.02 -0.59
N ILE A 75 -14.06 -14.87 -1.25
CA ILE A 75 -13.75 -14.73 -2.68
C ILE A 75 -15.04 -14.68 -3.52
N TRP A 76 -16.00 -15.57 -3.22
CA TRP A 76 -17.25 -15.67 -3.98
C TRP A 76 -18.22 -14.51 -3.73
N GLU A 77 -18.25 -13.92 -2.53
CA GLU A 77 -19.02 -12.70 -2.28
C GLU A 77 -18.50 -11.55 -3.16
N GLY A 78 -17.18 -11.35 -3.20
CA GLY A 78 -16.56 -10.33 -4.06
C GLY A 78 -16.83 -10.58 -5.55
N TYR A 79 -16.73 -11.84 -6.00
CA TYR A 79 -17.03 -12.21 -7.38
C TYR A 79 -18.50 -11.99 -7.75
N ALA A 80 -19.43 -12.39 -6.88
CA ALA A 80 -20.87 -12.18 -7.08
C ALA A 80 -21.22 -10.69 -7.13
N ALA A 81 -20.68 -9.89 -6.20
CA ALA A 81 -20.83 -8.44 -6.18
C ALA A 81 -20.33 -7.78 -7.46
N ALA A 82 -19.14 -8.20 -7.95
CA ALA A 82 -18.59 -7.73 -9.20
C ALA A 82 -19.49 -8.06 -10.40
N LYS A 83 -20.02 -9.28 -10.49
CA LYS A 83 -20.97 -9.65 -11.55
C LYS A 83 -22.27 -8.86 -11.46
N LEU A 84 -22.83 -8.71 -10.27
CA LEU A 84 -24.05 -7.94 -10.04
C LEU A 84 -23.91 -6.50 -10.57
N PHE A 85 -22.83 -5.82 -10.19
CA PHE A 85 -22.63 -4.42 -10.58
C PHE A 85 -22.16 -4.26 -12.02
N LYS A 86 -21.10 -4.96 -12.42
CA LYS A 86 -20.45 -4.74 -13.72
C LYS A 86 -21.24 -5.36 -14.89
N ALA A 87 -21.81 -6.55 -14.69
CA ALA A 87 -22.54 -7.25 -15.75
C ALA A 87 -24.06 -7.07 -15.63
N GLY A 88 -24.62 -7.09 -14.41
CA GLY A 88 -26.05 -6.90 -14.17
C GLY A 88 -26.47 -5.45 -14.34
N PHE A 89 -26.06 -4.59 -13.41
CA PHE A 89 -26.44 -3.17 -13.43
C PHE A 89 -25.63 -2.32 -14.41
N ARG A 90 -24.57 -2.88 -15.02
CA ARG A 90 -23.67 -2.19 -15.95
C ARG A 90 -23.05 -0.92 -15.36
N SER A 91 -22.73 -0.97 -14.07
CA SER A 91 -22.08 0.09 -13.32
C SER A 91 -20.69 -0.35 -12.86
N ASN A 92 -19.71 0.54 -13.00
CA ASN A 92 -18.37 0.35 -12.44
C ASN A 92 -18.20 0.99 -11.06
N ASN A 93 -19.26 1.54 -10.46
CA ASN A 93 -19.26 2.13 -9.12
C ASN A 93 -19.25 1.05 -8.03
N ILE A 94 -18.27 0.16 -8.09
CA ILE A 94 -17.97 -0.84 -7.07
C ILE A 94 -16.48 -0.71 -6.73
N ASP A 95 -16.17 -0.31 -5.50
CA ASP A 95 -14.80 -0.16 -5.03
C ASP A 95 -14.71 -0.61 -3.55
N PRO A 96 -13.64 -1.31 -3.13
CA PRO A 96 -13.55 -1.86 -1.78
C PRO A 96 -12.82 -0.93 -0.81
N ASN A 97 -12.94 -1.19 0.49
CA ASN A 97 -12.05 -0.60 1.51
C ASN A 97 -10.55 -0.83 1.22
N ALA A 98 -10.18 -1.86 0.45
CA ALA A 98 -8.81 -2.11 0.02
C ALA A 98 -8.24 -0.99 -0.87
N ARG A 99 -9.07 -0.10 -1.43
CA ARG A 99 -8.63 1.17 -2.05
C ARG A 99 -7.80 2.01 -1.11
N HIS A 100 -8.19 2.07 0.17
CA HIS A 100 -7.47 2.80 1.21
C HIS A 100 -6.23 2.05 1.73
N CYS A 101 -5.93 0.87 1.19
CA CYS A 101 -4.91 -0.03 1.72
C CYS A 101 -3.87 -0.40 0.66
N MET A 102 -4.26 -1.09 -0.41
CA MET A 102 -3.33 -1.77 -1.32
C MET A 102 -3.21 -1.10 -2.68
N ALA A 103 -4.07 -0.13 -3.02
CA ALA A 103 -4.12 0.44 -4.37
C ALA A 103 -2.76 0.95 -4.88
N SER A 104 -1.97 1.63 -4.05
CA SER A 104 -0.63 2.11 -4.41
C SER A 104 0.34 0.95 -4.70
N ALA A 105 0.29 -0.12 -3.91
CA ALA A 105 1.09 -1.32 -4.14
C ALA A 105 0.69 -2.02 -5.43
N VAL A 106 -0.62 -2.20 -5.67
CA VAL A 106 -1.14 -2.80 -6.92
C VAL A 106 -0.66 -2.02 -8.14
N VAL A 107 -0.79 -0.69 -8.12
CA VAL A 107 -0.31 0.15 -9.23
C VAL A 107 1.21 0.06 -9.37
N GLY A 108 1.97 0.01 -8.27
CA GLY A 108 3.41 -0.24 -8.29
C GLY A 108 3.76 -1.57 -8.97
N PHE A 109 3.07 -2.66 -8.60
CA PHE A 109 3.25 -3.97 -9.23
C PHE A 109 2.93 -3.96 -10.72
N MET A 110 1.79 -3.38 -11.12
CA MET A 110 1.41 -3.30 -12.53
C MET A 110 2.39 -2.46 -13.36
N ARG A 111 2.93 -1.38 -12.80
CA ARG A 111 3.90 -0.51 -13.49
C ARG A 111 5.28 -1.14 -13.63
N THR A 112 5.73 -1.82 -12.59
CA THR A 112 7.03 -2.48 -12.60
C THR A 112 6.90 -3.81 -13.33
N PHE A 113 6.12 -4.75 -12.84
CA PHE A 113 6.10 -6.15 -13.26
C PHE A 113 4.98 -6.53 -14.23
N GLY A 114 3.94 -5.70 -14.39
CA GLY A 114 2.78 -6.02 -15.24
C GLY A 114 1.87 -7.10 -14.67
N MET A 115 2.12 -7.57 -13.44
CA MET A 115 1.34 -8.54 -12.71
C MET A 115 1.34 -8.14 -11.22
N ASP A 116 0.20 -8.32 -10.57
CA ASP A 116 0.00 -7.98 -9.15
C ASP A 116 0.59 -9.06 -8.22
N GLU A 117 0.74 -8.68 -6.95
CA GLU A 117 1.22 -9.47 -5.80
C GLU A 117 2.74 -9.74 -5.73
N PRO A 118 3.27 -10.02 -4.52
CA PRO A 118 4.70 -10.30 -4.34
C PRO A 118 5.17 -11.55 -5.08
N MET A 119 6.38 -11.51 -5.63
CA MET A 119 7.07 -12.67 -6.21
C MET A 119 7.78 -13.55 -5.17
N GLY A 120 7.97 -13.04 -3.94
CA GLY A 120 8.55 -13.78 -2.81
C GLY A 120 7.50 -14.45 -1.94
N CYS A 121 7.92 -15.08 -0.85
CA CYS A 121 7.02 -15.73 0.10
C CYS A 121 7.55 -15.62 1.53
N TYR A 122 6.81 -16.15 2.51
CA TYR A 122 7.23 -16.01 3.90
C TYR A 122 8.47 -16.85 4.27
N ASP A 123 8.80 -17.87 3.48
CA ASP A 123 9.98 -18.72 3.70
C ASP A 123 11.29 -17.96 3.48
N ASP A 124 11.21 -16.78 2.85
CA ASP A 124 12.33 -15.87 2.71
C ASP A 124 12.81 -15.38 4.10
N ILE A 125 11.91 -15.28 5.10
CA ILE A 125 12.25 -14.78 6.44
C ILE A 125 13.35 -15.62 7.08
N GLU A 126 13.28 -16.94 6.99
CA GLU A 126 14.29 -17.81 7.59
C GLU A 126 15.63 -17.81 6.82
N GLN A 127 15.66 -17.24 5.62
CA GLN A 127 16.82 -17.24 4.72
C GLN A 127 17.49 -15.88 4.56
N ALA A 128 16.89 -14.81 5.10
CA ALA A 128 17.40 -13.45 4.97
C ALA A 128 18.61 -13.17 5.88
N ASP A 129 19.47 -12.27 5.42
CA ASP A 129 20.60 -11.72 6.17
C ASP A 129 20.33 -10.29 6.65
N ALA A 130 19.35 -9.61 6.05
CA ALA A 130 18.91 -8.29 6.48
C ALA A 130 17.41 -8.08 6.26
N PHE A 131 16.78 -7.41 7.21
CA PHE A 131 15.39 -6.94 7.12
C PHE A 131 15.37 -5.42 7.14
N VAL A 132 14.68 -4.81 6.18
CA VAL A 132 14.49 -3.36 6.11
C VAL A 132 13.00 -3.04 6.16
N LEU A 133 12.54 -2.49 7.27
CA LEU A 133 11.14 -2.14 7.49
C LEU A 133 10.93 -0.67 7.13
N TRP A 134 10.33 -0.42 5.96
CA TRP A 134 9.95 0.91 5.48
C TRP A 134 8.59 1.33 6.05
N GLY A 135 8.59 1.88 7.26
CA GLY A 135 7.38 2.35 7.95
C GLY A 135 6.45 1.24 8.46
N SER A 136 6.89 -0.01 8.39
CA SER A 136 6.08 -1.17 8.80
C SER A 136 6.20 -1.43 10.30
N ASN A 137 5.14 -1.14 11.07
CA ASN A 137 5.07 -1.58 12.46
C ASN A 137 4.64 -3.06 12.57
N MET A 138 5.54 -3.97 12.17
CA MET A 138 5.25 -5.40 12.09
C MET A 138 4.96 -6.00 13.47
N ALA A 139 5.55 -5.48 14.54
CA ALA A 139 5.33 -5.95 15.91
C ALA A 139 3.84 -5.95 16.31
N GLU A 140 3.05 -5.00 15.82
CA GLU A 140 1.66 -4.84 16.22
C GLU A 140 0.67 -5.20 15.08
N MET A 141 1.06 -4.97 13.82
CA MET A 141 0.19 -5.14 12.66
C MET A 141 0.38 -6.51 11.98
N HIS A 142 1.58 -7.10 12.06
CA HIS A 142 1.89 -8.42 11.49
C HIS A 142 2.65 -9.31 12.50
N PRO A 143 2.09 -9.54 13.70
CA PRO A 143 2.85 -10.06 14.85
C PRO A 143 3.47 -11.44 14.62
N ILE A 144 2.86 -12.28 13.77
CA ILE A 144 3.40 -13.62 13.48
C ILE A 144 4.58 -13.55 12.51
N LEU A 145 4.55 -12.66 11.52
CA LEU A 145 5.72 -12.40 10.67
C LEU A 145 6.83 -11.75 11.49
N TRP A 146 6.49 -10.79 12.36
CA TRP A 146 7.46 -10.19 13.28
C TRP A 146 8.12 -11.23 14.19
N SER A 147 7.35 -12.17 14.75
CA SER A 147 7.88 -13.27 15.56
C SER A 147 8.89 -14.12 14.78
N ARG A 148 8.70 -14.34 13.48
CA ARG A 148 9.65 -15.06 12.62
C ARG A 148 10.92 -14.24 12.38
N ILE A 149 10.79 -12.94 12.12
CA ILE A 149 11.93 -12.00 12.00
C ILE A 149 12.74 -11.97 13.31
N THR A 150 12.06 -11.85 14.46
CA THR A 150 12.67 -11.91 15.79
C THR A 150 13.44 -13.21 15.97
N ASN A 151 12.85 -14.37 15.63
CA ASN A 151 13.55 -15.64 15.73
C ASN A 151 14.79 -15.69 14.83
N ARG A 152 14.69 -15.29 13.56
CA ARG A 152 15.82 -15.23 12.63
C ARG A 152 16.94 -14.33 13.16
N ARG A 153 16.60 -13.12 13.62
CA ARG A 153 17.58 -12.15 14.15
C ARG A 153 18.23 -12.60 15.46
N LEU A 154 17.48 -13.19 16.39
CA LEU A 154 18.02 -13.60 17.69
C LEU A 154 18.79 -14.93 17.63
N SER A 155 18.48 -15.79 16.66
CA SER A 155 19.21 -17.05 16.45
C SER A 155 20.50 -16.90 15.66
N ASP A 156 20.69 -15.79 14.95
CA ASP A 156 21.88 -15.51 14.15
C ASP A 156 22.35 -14.05 14.32
N PRO A 157 23.48 -13.79 15.00
CA PRO A 157 23.96 -12.43 15.24
C PRO A 157 24.44 -11.71 13.97
N ASN A 158 24.61 -12.41 12.85
CA ASN A 158 25.01 -11.82 11.56
C ASN A 158 23.85 -11.20 10.78
N VAL A 159 22.61 -11.50 11.18
CA VAL A 159 21.40 -10.93 10.63
C VAL A 159 21.24 -9.49 11.12
N LYS A 160 20.82 -8.58 10.24
CA LYS A 160 20.56 -7.17 10.58
C LYS A 160 19.09 -6.80 10.43
N VAL A 161 18.59 -5.96 11.35
CA VAL A 161 17.23 -5.40 11.28
C VAL A 161 17.32 -3.88 11.27
N ALA A 162 16.97 -3.27 10.14
CA ALA A 162 16.80 -1.82 10.02
C ALA A 162 15.30 -1.48 10.08
N VAL A 163 14.92 -0.55 10.95
CA VAL A 163 13.53 -0.11 11.10
C VAL A 163 13.47 1.39 10.84
N LEU A 164 12.81 1.77 9.75
CA LEU A 164 12.52 3.15 9.42
C LEU A 164 11.08 3.47 9.82
N SER A 165 10.87 4.59 10.50
CA SER A 165 9.52 5.07 10.82
C SER A 165 9.48 6.59 11.00
N THR A 166 8.29 7.18 11.01
CA THR A 166 8.10 8.60 11.34
C THR A 166 7.95 8.84 12.84
N PHE A 167 7.82 7.77 13.63
CA PHE A 167 7.80 7.78 15.09
C PHE A 167 8.29 6.44 15.65
N GLN A 168 8.84 6.44 16.86
CA GLN A 168 9.29 5.20 17.48
C GLN A 168 8.10 4.34 17.95
N HIS A 169 8.20 3.03 17.72
CA HIS A 169 7.20 2.03 18.12
C HIS A 169 7.87 0.68 18.43
N ARG A 170 7.11 -0.33 18.87
CA ARG A 170 7.65 -1.62 19.36
C ARG A 170 8.62 -2.33 18.42
N SER A 171 8.46 -2.18 17.10
CA SER A 171 9.41 -2.78 16.14
C SER A 171 10.86 -2.24 16.29
N PHE A 172 11.08 -1.06 16.89
CA PHE A 172 12.42 -0.53 17.18
C PHE A 172 13.17 -1.33 18.25
N GLU A 173 12.48 -2.10 19.09
CA GLU A 173 13.11 -2.87 20.18
C GLU A 173 14.08 -3.95 19.64
N LEU A 174 13.90 -4.39 18.39
CA LEU A 174 14.78 -5.37 17.72
C LEU A 174 15.77 -4.71 16.73
N ALA A 175 15.64 -3.41 16.47
CA ALA A 175 16.38 -2.77 15.39
C ALA A 175 17.88 -2.64 15.72
N ASP A 176 18.74 -3.14 14.83
CA ASP A 176 20.17 -2.82 14.82
C ASP A 176 20.42 -1.39 14.34
N ASN A 177 19.60 -0.92 13.39
CA ASN A 177 19.60 0.46 12.89
C ASN A 177 18.17 1.02 12.89
N GLY A 178 17.83 1.79 13.93
CA GLY A 178 16.53 2.44 14.08
C GLY A 178 16.55 3.87 13.56
N ILE A 179 15.77 4.16 12.52
CA ILE A 179 15.74 5.44 11.82
C ILE A 179 14.38 6.11 12.03
N VAL A 180 14.38 7.31 12.60
CA VAL A 180 13.21 8.20 12.61
C VAL A 180 13.40 9.27 11.54
N PHE A 181 12.48 9.36 10.58
CA PHE A 181 12.60 10.26 9.43
C PHE A 181 11.39 11.18 9.25
N THR A 182 11.60 12.34 8.63
CA THR A 182 10.54 13.31 8.31
C THR A 182 9.51 12.68 7.34
N PRO A 183 8.18 12.82 7.55
CA PRO A 183 7.18 12.28 6.63
C PRO A 183 7.44 12.68 5.16
N GLN A 184 7.20 11.74 4.23
CA GLN A 184 7.45 11.88 2.79
C GLN A 184 8.94 11.92 2.35
N SER A 185 9.88 11.97 3.29
CA SER A 185 11.32 12.01 2.95
C SER A 185 11.91 10.63 2.64
N ASP A 186 11.13 9.56 2.78
CA ASP A 186 11.48 8.21 2.31
C ASP A 186 11.81 8.17 0.82
N LEU A 187 11.12 8.96 -0.01
CA LEU A 187 11.44 9.15 -1.43
C LEU A 187 12.89 9.62 -1.64
N VAL A 188 13.42 10.44 -0.73
CA VAL A 188 14.79 10.93 -0.79
C VAL A 188 15.76 9.81 -0.42
N ILE A 189 15.46 9.04 0.63
CA ILE A 189 16.27 7.90 1.08
C ILE A 189 16.33 6.82 -0.01
N LEU A 190 15.20 6.49 -0.64
CA LEU A 190 15.15 5.50 -1.73
C LEU A 190 16.06 5.90 -2.91
N ASN A 191 16.00 7.16 -3.35
CA ASN A 191 16.86 7.65 -4.43
C ASN A 191 18.33 7.74 -4.01
N TYR A 192 18.60 8.08 -2.74
CA TYR A 192 19.95 8.06 -2.19
C TYR A 192 20.55 6.64 -2.19
N ILE A 193 19.79 5.62 -1.81
CA ILE A 193 20.27 4.22 -1.85
C ILE A 193 20.59 3.83 -3.30
N ALA A 194 19.74 4.19 -4.27
CA ALA A 194 20.01 3.94 -5.68
C ALA A 194 21.30 4.66 -6.17
N ASN A 195 21.48 5.92 -5.78
CA ASN A 195 22.70 6.68 -6.05
C ASN A 195 23.93 5.99 -5.43
N TYR A 196 23.83 5.58 -4.17
CA TYR A 196 24.89 4.90 -3.44
C TYR A 196 25.32 3.60 -4.13
N ILE A 197 24.37 2.77 -4.58
CA ILE A 197 24.66 1.53 -5.32
C ILE A 197 25.45 1.84 -6.60
N ILE A 198 25.07 2.89 -7.34
CA ILE A 198 25.77 3.29 -8.57
C ILE A 198 27.16 3.85 -8.26
N GLN A 199 27.28 4.73 -7.26
CA GLN A 199 28.55 5.34 -6.86
C GLN A 199 29.58 4.32 -6.37
N ASN A 200 29.12 3.21 -5.78
CA ASN A 200 29.97 2.14 -5.27
C ASN A 200 30.14 0.97 -6.26
N ASN A 201 29.75 1.15 -7.53
CA ASN A 201 29.82 0.10 -8.57
C ASN A 201 29.14 -1.23 -8.16
N ALA A 202 28.09 -1.15 -7.35
CA ALA A 202 27.38 -2.29 -6.78
C ALA A 202 26.18 -2.74 -7.63
N VAL A 203 26.05 -2.22 -8.85
CA VAL A 203 25.02 -2.67 -9.81
C VAL A 203 25.36 -4.08 -10.28
N ASN A 204 24.43 -5.03 -10.09
CA ASN A 204 24.53 -6.35 -10.71
C ASN A 204 24.33 -6.23 -12.23
N GLN A 205 25.43 -6.11 -12.97
CA GLN A 205 25.42 -5.84 -14.40
C GLN A 205 24.69 -6.93 -15.21
N ASP A 206 24.87 -8.21 -14.86
CA ASP A 206 24.26 -9.31 -15.62
C ASP A 206 22.74 -9.28 -15.52
N PHE A 207 22.21 -9.13 -14.30
CA PHE A 207 20.77 -9.00 -14.09
C PHE A 207 20.23 -7.71 -14.72
N PHE A 208 20.91 -6.59 -14.48
CA PHE A 208 20.47 -5.29 -14.96
C PHE A 208 20.34 -5.26 -16.49
N THR A 209 21.35 -5.71 -17.22
CA THR A 209 21.34 -5.72 -18.69
C THR A 209 20.31 -6.67 -19.28
N LYS A 210 20.04 -7.81 -18.64
CA LYS A 210 19.13 -8.84 -19.20
C LYS A 210 17.67 -8.64 -18.81
N HIS A 211 17.39 -7.98 -17.69
CA HIS A 211 16.08 -8.07 -17.04
C HIS A 211 15.47 -6.74 -16.63
N VAL A 212 16.16 -5.60 -16.81
CA VAL A 212 15.67 -4.29 -16.36
C VAL A 212 15.57 -3.29 -17.52
N ASN A 213 14.46 -2.57 -17.56
CA ASN A 213 14.29 -1.33 -18.31
C ASN A 213 14.17 -0.14 -17.35
N LEU A 214 14.54 1.05 -17.85
CA LEU A 214 14.47 2.29 -17.10
C LEU A 214 13.44 3.22 -17.73
N ARG A 215 12.64 3.88 -16.88
CA ARG A 215 11.66 4.87 -17.33
C ARG A 215 11.62 6.09 -16.42
N LYS A 216 11.43 7.26 -17.02
CA LYS A 216 11.20 8.52 -16.33
C LYS A 216 9.70 8.78 -16.24
N GLY A 217 9.15 8.77 -15.03
CA GLY A 217 7.75 9.11 -14.78
C GLY A 217 7.47 10.61 -14.86
N ALA A 218 6.26 10.98 -15.26
CA ALA A 218 5.76 12.35 -15.16
C ALA A 218 5.80 12.84 -13.70
N THR A 219 6.17 14.10 -13.52
CA THR A 219 6.23 14.76 -12.20
C THR A 219 5.15 15.84 -12.10
N ASP A 220 4.99 16.41 -10.90
CA ASP A 220 4.00 17.45 -10.63
C ASP A 220 2.56 17.05 -10.99
N ILE A 221 2.12 15.97 -10.33
CA ILE A 221 0.89 15.23 -10.66
C ILE A 221 -0.32 15.56 -9.76
N GLY A 222 -0.25 16.63 -8.97
CA GLY A 222 -1.31 16.97 -8.02
C GLY A 222 -1.39 16.02 -6.82
N TYR A 223 -2.55 15.96 -6.16
CA TYR A 223 -2.78 15.23 -4.89
C TYR A 223 -4.10 14.44 -4.89
N GLY A 224 -4.80 14.34 -6.02
CA GLY A 224 -6.06 13.60 -6.13
C GLY A 224 -7.23 14.27 -5.40
N LEU A 225 -7.16 15.58 -5.18
CA LEU A 225 -8.23 16.35 -4.56
C LEU A 225 -9.31 16.71 -5.60
N ARG A 226 -10.37 17.40 -5.17
CA ARG A 226 -11.38 17.92 -6.12
C ARG A 226 -10.69 18.87 -7.11
N PRO A 227 -11.08 18.91 -8.40
CA PRO A 227 -10.44 19.77 -9.42
C PRO A 227 -10.47 21.27 -9.11
N THR A 228 -11.38 21.70 -8.24
CA THR A 228 -11.47 23.09 -7.80
C THR A 228 -10.40 23.47 -6.77
N HIS A 229 -9.75 22.49 -6.14
CA HIS A 229 -8.76 22.69 -5.09
C HIS A 229 -7.49 23.38 -5.63
N PRO A 230 -6.88 24.35 -4.91
CA PRO A 230 -5.70 25.07 -5.38
C PRO A 230 -4.53 24.18 -5.81
N LEU A 231 -4.26 23.10 -5.07
CA LEU A 231 -3.18 22.16 -5.39
C LEU A 231 -3.41 21.38 -6.70
N GLU A 232 -4.66 21.09 -7.06
CA GLU A 232 -4.96 20.45 -8.35
C GLU A 232 -4.84 21.44 -9.51
N LYS A 233 -5.29 22.68 -9.29
CA LYS A 233 -5.14 23.76 -10.28
C LYS A 233 -3.67 24.12 -10.53
N ALA A 234 -2.82 23.97 -9.51
CA ALA A 234 -1.40 24.26 -9.60
C ALA A 234 -0.58 23.14 -10.26
N ALA A 235 -1.10 21.91 -10.29
CA ALA A 235 -0.38 20.76 -10.82
C ALA A 235 -0.24 20.85 -12.35
N LYS A 236 0.98 20.60 -12.86
CA LYS A 236 1.23 20.54 -14.30
C LYS A 236 0.60 19.33 -14.98
N ASN A 237 0.59 18.17 -14.32
CA ASN A 237 0.16 16.89 -14.89
C ASN A 237 -0.83 16.13 -13.97
N PRO A 238 -1.96 16.74 -13.57
CA PRO A 238 -2.83 16.20 -12.52
C PRO A 238 -3.27 14.76 -12.81
N GLY A 239 -2.90 13.83 -11.92
CA GLY A 239 -3.23 12.41 -12.03
C GLY A 239 -2.52 11.63 -13.13
N SER A 240 -1.55 12.21 -13.84
CA SER A 240 -0.85 11.52 -14.93
C SER A 240 0.05 10.39 -14.40
N ASP A 241 -0.05 9.22 -15.02
CA ASP A 241 0.80 8.06 -14.81
C ASP A 241 1.81 7.85 -15.94
N ALA A 242 1.90 8.81 -16.87
CA ALA A 242 2.74 8.74 -18.05
C ALA A 242 4.22 8.54 -17.68
N SER A 243 4.94 7.82 -18.55
CA SER A 243 6.38 7.66 -18.43
C SER A 243 7.02 7.44 -19.80
N GLU A 244 8.29 7.78 -19.91
CA GLU A 244 9.08 7.62 -21.13
C GLU A 244 10.31 6.77 -20.84
N SER A 245 10.82 6.05 -21.83
CA SER A 245 12.05 5.29 -21.69
C SER A 245 13.23 6.22 -21.37
N MET A 246 14.16 5.75 -20.56
CA MET A 246 15.31 6.50 -20.08
C MET A 246 16.57 5.62 -20.21
N SER A 247 17.70 6.24 -20.52
CA SER A 247 19.00 5.56 -20.52
C SER A 247 19.56 5.41 -19.10
N PHE A 248 20.51 4.48 -18.91
CA PHE A 248 21.18 4.31 -17.62
C PHE A 248 21.94 5.57 -17.18
N ASP A 249 22.59 6.28 -18.10
CA ASP A 249 23.31 7.52 -17.78
C ASP A 249 22.37 8.65 -17.34
N GLU A 250 21.19 8.76 -17.95
CA GLU A 250 20.16 9.69 -17.51
C GLU A 250 19.61 9.33 -16.12
N TYR A 251 19.41 8.03 -15.84
CA TYR A 251 18.99 7.58 -14.50
C TYR A 251 20.07 7.86 -13.45
N LYS A 252 21.33 7.57 -13.78
CA LYS A 252 22.49 7.90 -12.94
C LYS A 252 22.57 9.39 -12.64
N ALA A 253 22.42 10.24 -13.66
CA ALA A 253 22.39 11.70 -13.48
C ALA A 253 21.20 12.14 -12.62
N PHE A 254 20.04 11.53 -12.80
CA PHE A 254 18.85 11.82 -11.99
C PHE A 254 19.05 11.50 -10.50
N VAL A 255 19.57 10.32 -10.18
CA VAL A 255 19.77 9.93 -8.76
C VAL A 255 20.99 10.60 -8.13
N ALA A 256 21.96 11.08 -8.92
CA ALA A 256 23.13 11.81 -8.41
C ALA A 256 22.75 13.08 -7.61
N GLU A 257 21.59 13.66 -7.88
CA GLU A 257 21.01 14.78 -7.14
C GLU A 257 20.64 14.46 -5.68
N TYR A 258 20.60 13.17 -5.31
CA TYR A 258 20.25 12.67 -3.99
C TYR A 258 21.54 12.25 -3.26
N THR A 259 22.33 13.25 -2.88
CA THR A 259 23.58 13.06 -2.14
C THR A 259 23.30 12.70 -0.68
N LEU A 260 24.30 12.13 0.01
CA LEU A 260 24.22 11.85 1.46
C LEU A 260 23.86 13.10 2.27
N ASP A 261 24.49 14.23 1.96
CA ASP A 261 24.31 15.49 2.68
C ASP A 261 22.88 16.02 2.54
N LYS A 262 22.37 16.09 1.31
CA LYS A 262 21.00 16.52 1.03
C LYS A 262 19.98 15.56 1.64
N THR A 263 20.27 14.26 1.61
CA THR A 263 19.39 13.25 2.19
C THR A 263 19.31 13.39 3.70
N ALA A 264 20.44 13.54 4.38
CA ALA A 264 20.49 13.77 5.82
C ALA A 264 19.74 15.06 6.21
N GLU A 265 19.94 16.15 5.47
CA GLU A 265 19.25 17.42 5.68
C GLU A 265 17.72 17.29 5.53
N MET A 266 17.25 16.73 4.42
CA MET A 266 15.81 16.64 4.12
C MET A 266 15.07 15.65 5.03
N THR A 267 15.75 14.58 5.44
CA THR A 267 15.13 13.51 6.23
C THR A 267 15.25 13.74 7.73
N GLY A 268 16.25 14.50 8.17
CA GLY A 268 16.66 14.61 9.57
C GLY A 268 17.41 13.38 10.09
N VAL A 269 17.81 12.45 9.20
CA VAL A 269 18.47 11.19 9.57
C VAL A 269 19.99 11.38 9.57
N PRO A 270 20.71 10.93 10.63
CA PRO A 270 22.16 10.91 10.65
C PRO A 270 22.77 10.18 9.45
N LYS A 271 23.88 10.74 8.93
CA LYS A 271 24.56 10.24 7.73
C LYS A 271 25.03 8.80 7.88
N ASP A 272 25.56 8.45 9.04
CA ASP A 272 26.04 7.10 9.35
C ASP A 272 24.92 6.06 9.30
N GLN A 273 23.70 6.41 9.71
CA GLN A 273 22.55 5.52 9.62
C GLN A 273 22.08 5.33 8.17
N LEU A 274 22.15 6.38 7.36
CA LEU A 274 21.83 6.32 5.92
C LEU A 274 22.84 5.45 5.17
N GLU A 275 24.14 5.61 5.45
CA GLU A 275 25.21 4.79 4.85
C GLU A 275 25.08 3.33 5.26
N GLN A 276 24.85 3.03 6.55
CA GLN A 276 24.60 1.67 7.03
C GLN A 276 23.41 1.02 6.33
N LEU A 277 22.33 1.77 6.11
CA LEU A 277 21.15 1.28 5.39
C LEU A 277 21.48 1.00 3.91
N ALA A 278 22.15 1.92 3.22
CA ALA A 278 22.50 1.77 1.81
C ALA A 278 23.48 0.60 1.59
N GLN A 279 24.42 0.40 2.51
CA GLN A 279 25.38 -0.70 2.48
C GLN A 279 24.70 -2.07 2.50
N LEU A 280 23.56 -2.22 3.20
CA LEU A 280 22.80 -3.49 3.19
C LEU A 280 22.32 -3.85 1.78
N TYR A 281 21.90 -2.87 0.98
CA TYR A 281 21.45 -3.09 -0.40
C TYR A 281 22.61 -3.23 -1.39
N ALA A 282 23.74 -2.58 -1.13
CA ALA A 282 24.90 -2.59 -2.01
C ALA A 282 25.77 -3.85 -1.88
N ASP A 283 25.72 -4.57 -0.75
CA ASP A 283 26.50 -5.79 -0.55
C ASP A 283 25.89 -6.99 -1.32
N PRO A 284 26.57 -7.53 -2.34
CA PRO A 284 26.04 -8.65 -3.14
C PRO A 284 25.92 -9.96 -2.34
N ASN A 285 26.51 -10.04 -1.14
CA ASN A 285 26.46 -11.22 -0.29
C ASN A 285 25.35 -11.16 0.76
N LYS A 286 24.55 -10.10 0.79
CA LYS A 286 23.43 -9.94 1.73
C LYS A 286 22.10 -10.23 1.04
N ARG A 287 21.36 -11.20 1.56
CA ARG A 287 19.96 -11.44 1.19
C ARG A 287 19.06 -10.48 1.95
N VAL A 288 18.59 -9.44 1.27
CA VAL A 288 17.77 -8.37 1.86
C VAL A 288 16.28 -8.64 1.62
N ILE A 289 15.48 -8.53 2.68
CA ILE A 289 14.01 -8.41 2.57
C ILE A 289 13.59 -7.00 2.95
N SER A 290 12.89 -6.33 2.03
CA SER A 290 12.29 -5.03 2.25
C SER A 290 10.80 -5.18 2.54
N TYR A 291 10.35 -4.74 3.72
CA TYR A 291 8.94 -4.75 4.12
C TYR A 291 8.38 -3.34 4.17
N TRP A 292 7.32 -3.07 3.41
CA TRP A 292 6.49 -1.88 3.55
C TRP A 292 5.03 -2.27 3.82
N THR A 293 4.27 -1.32 4.37
CA THR A 293 2.82 -1.45 4.58
C THR A 293 2.15 -0.12 4.27
N MET A 294 1.40 0.46 5.21
CA MET A 294 0.67 1.70 4.94
C MET A 294 1.57 2.93 4.83
N GLY A 295 2.79 2.89 5.39
CA GLY A 295 3.76 4.00 5.24
C GLY A 295 4.02 4.36 3.77
N PHE A 296 4.16 3.36 2.89
CA PHE A 296 4.28 3.57 1.45
C PHE A 296 2.94 3.63 0.74
N ASN A 297 1.92 2.89 1.18
CA ASN A 297 0.69 2.82 0.42
C ASN A 297 -0.25 4.02 0.64
N GLN A 298 -0.39 4.46 1.89
CA GLN A 298 -1.16 5.64 2.29
C GLN A 298 -0.29 6.90 2.19
N HIS A 299 0.24 7.09 1.00
CA HIS A 299 1.24 8.10 0.69
C HIS A 299 0.83 8.78 -0.62
N THR A 300 0.90 10.11 -0.68
CA THR A 300 0.45 10.87 -1.87
C THR A 300 1.31 10.60 -3.12
N ARG A 301 2.44 9.92 -2.94
CA ARG A 301 3.34 9.44 -4.01
C ARG A 301 3.62 7.94 -3.91
N GLY A 302 2.77 7.18 -3.24
CA GLY A 302 3.01 5.77 -2.88
C GLY A 302 3.18 4.78 -4.03
N TRP A 303 2.85 5.18 -5.26
CA TRP A 303 2.97 4.36 -6.47
C TRP A 303 4.16 4.74 -7.37
N LEU A 304 4.92 5.79 -7.04
CA LEU A 304 6.03 6.22 -7.88
C LEU A 304 7.14 5.15 -7.91
N VAL A 305 7.40 4.65 -9.11
CA VAL A 305 8.50 3.72 -9.40
C VAL A 305 9.20 4.15 -10.70
N TYR A 306 10.53 4.10 -10.72
CA TYR A 306 11.39 4.53 -11.83
C TYR A 306 11.99 3.37 -12.65
N THR A 307 11.71 2.13 -12.26
CA THR A 307 12.24 0.91 -12.89
C THR A 307 11.09 -0.05 -13.27
N SER A 308 11.26 -0.76 -14.38
CA SER A 308 10.32 -1.79 -14.85
C SER A 308 11.11 -2.93 -15.52
N PRO A 309 10.89 -4.21 -15.20
CA PRO A 309 11.46 -5.34 -15.93
C PRO A 309 11.21 -5.31 -17.44
N SER A 310 12.12 -5.93 -18.18
CA SER A 310 11.98 -6.08 -19.63
C SER A 310 10.86 -7.06 -19.99
N PRO A 311 9.86 -6.66 -20.80
CA PRO A 311 8.92 -7.62 -21.38
C PRO A 311 9.70 -8.50 -22.36
N ARG A 312 9.68 -9.83 -22.12
CA ARG A 312 10.15 -10.80 -23.12
C ARG A 312 9.26 -10.78 -24.36
#